data_AF-A0A543EV48-F1
#
_entry.id   AF-A0A543EV48-F1
#
_cell.length_a   1.000
_cell.length_b   1.000
_cell.length_c   1.000
_cell.angle_alpha   90.00
_cell.angle_beta   90.00
_cell.angle_gamma   90.00
#
_symmetry.space_group_name_H-M   'P 1'
#
loop_
_entity.id
_entity.type
_entity.pdbx_description
1 polymer ?
#
loop_
_entity_poly.entity_id
_entity_poly.type
_entity_poly.pdbx_seq_one_letter_code
_entity_poly.pdbx_strand_id
1 'polypeptide(L)'
;MSPFEHEILEFAAAWAPYGGNDDEAFVRFGLRPREFHIRLMRLLGSPAARALSNSTVAELRDQCVDRLTRASPGRAGSNRRPEARRP
;
A
#
# COMPACT_ATOMS: atom_id res chain seq x y z
N MET A 1 -16.21 -7.81 -7.75
CA MET A 1 -15.33 -7.72 -6.58
C MET A 1 -14.98 -9.13 -6.18
N SER A 2 -13.71 -9.49 -6.30
CA SER A 2 -13.18 -10.80 -5.92
C SER A 2 -13.00 -10.91 -4.40
N PRO A 3 -12.95 -12.13 -3.84
CA PRO A 3 -12.66 -12.34 -2.42
C PRO A 3 -11.38 -11.65 -1.97
N PHE A 4 -10.34 -11.68 -2.81
CA PHE A 4 -9.06 -11.03 -2.56
C PHE A 4 -9.17 -9.50 -2.42
N GLU A 5 -10.01 -8.85 -3.24
CA GLU A 5 -10.26 -7.41 -3.13
C GLU A 5 -11.04 -7.05 -1.85
N HIS A 6 -11.89 -7.96 -1.38
CA HIS A 6 -12.59 -7.81 -0.11
C HIS A 6 -11.63 -7.87 1.06
N GLU A 7 -10.73 -8.86 1.08
CA GLU A 7 -9.72 -8.99 2.12
C GLU A 7 -8.77 -7.79 2.19
N ILE A 8 -8.40 -7.20 1.04
CA ILE A 8 -7.59 -5.98 1.00
C ILE A 8 -8.33 -4.82 1.70
N LEU A 9 -9.62 -4.64 1.43
CA LEU A 9 -10.41 -3.55 2.02
C LEU A 9 -10.65 -3.76 3.52
N GLU A 10 -10.96 -4.98 3.95
CA GLU A 10 -11.12 -5.30 5.36
C GLU A 10 -9.82 -5.10 6.13
N PHE A 11 -8.70 -5.58 5.58
CA PHE A 11 -7.39 -5.36 6.17
C PHE A 11 -7.07 -3.87 6.27
N ALA A 12 -7.22 -3.12 5.17
CA ALA A 12 -6.96 -1.69 5.18
C ALA A 12 -7.82 -0.97 6.22
N ALA A 13 -9.12 -1.27 6.30
CA ALA A 13 -10.02 -0.66 7.27
C ALA A 13 -9.66 -0.97 8.73
N ALA A 14 -9.24 -2.21 9.02
CA ALA A 14 -8.79 -2.59 10.36
C ALA A 14 -7.51 -1.85 10.78
N TRP A 15 -6.65 -1.53 9.81
CA TRP A 15 -5.37 -0.86 10.05
C TRP A 15 -5.42 0.67 9.91
N ALA A 16 -6.53 1.24 9.42
CA ALA A 16 -6.67 2.68 9.21
C ALA A 16 -6.38 3.50 10.49
N PRO A 17 -6.93 3.17 11.69
CA PRO A 17 -6.69 3.94 12.91
C PRO A 17 -5.23 3.94 13.39
N TYR A 18 -4.44 2.97 12.93
CA TYR A 18 -3.01 2.82 13.27
C TYR A 18 -2.09 3.42 12.19
N GLY A 19 -2.68 4.02 11.14
CA GLY A 19 -1.96 4.63 10.03
C GLY A 19 -1.58 3.68 8.90
N GLY A 20 -2.04 2.42 8.91
CA GLY A 20 -1.74 1.40 7.91
C GLY A 20 -0.52 0.51 8.22
N ASN A 21 -0.42 -0.66 7.58
CA ASN A 21 0.65 -1.63 7.84
C ASN A 21 1.19 -2.28 6.55
N ASP A 22 2.36 -1.82 6.11
CA ASP A 22 2.99 -2.21 4.83
C ASP A 22 3.71 -3.56 4.91
N ASP A 23 4.37 -3.83 6.05
CA ASP A 23 5.11 -5.08 6.26
C ASP A 23 4.15 -6.26 6.38
N GLU A 24 3.03 -6.08 7.08
CA GLU A 24 2.02 -7.12 7.22
C GLU A 24 1.21 -7.32 5.93
N ALA A 25 0.99 -6.25 5.15
CA ALA A 25 0.41 -6.38 3.82
C ALA A 25 1.28 -7.26 2.89
N PHE A 26 2.61 -7.13 2.99
CA PHE A 26 3.53 -7.99 2.23
C PHE A 26 3.47 -9.45 2.68
N VAL A 27 3.44 -9.71 4.00
CA VAL A 27 3.34 -11.08 4.52
C VAL A 27 2.01 -11.73 4.17
N ARG A 28 0.91 -10.99 4.25
CA ARG A 28 -0.44 -11.52 4.08
C ARG A 28 -0.85 -11.68 2.62
N PHE A 29 -0.50 -10.71 1.77
CA PHE A 29 -0.95 -10.67 0.37
C PHE A 29 0.17 -10.93 -0.64
N GLY A 30 1.44 -11.01 -0.21
CA GLY A 30 2.59 -11.10 -1.11
C GLY A 30 2.82 -9.83 -1.92
N LEU A 31 2.19 -8.71 -1.55
CA LEU A 31 2.22 -7.47 -2.31
C LEU A 31 3.27 -6.52 -1.76
N ARG A 32 4.12 -5.98 -2.65
CA ARG A 32 4.99 -4.87 -2.28
C ARG A 32 4.14 -3.68 -1.79
N PRO A 33 4.62 -2.89 -0.83
CA PRO A 33 3.85 -1.78 -0.26
C PRO A 33 3.22 -0.86 -1.30
N ARG A 34 4.02 -0.46 -2.32
CA ARG A 34 3.53 0.38 -3.42
C ARG A 34 2.42 -0.27 -4.23
N GLU A 35 2.52 -1.57 -4.51
CA GLU A 35 1.50 -2.32 -5.27
C GLU A 35 0.21 -2.45 -4.46
N PHE A 36 0.34 -2.69 -3.14
CA PHE A 36 -0.79 -2.71 -2.22
C PHE A 36 -1.55 -1.37 -2.24
N HIS A 37 -0.85 -0.25 -2.06
CA HIS A 37 -1.48 1.09 -2.05
C HIS A 37 -2.12 1.48 -3.39
N ILE A 38 -1.50 1.11 -4.52
CA ILE A 38 -2.11 1.34 -5.84
C ILE A 38 -3.42 0.56 -6.00
N ARG A 39 -3.45 -0.70 -5.57
CA ARG A 39 -4.66 -1.53 -5.62
C ARG A 39 -5.72 -1.00 -4.68
N LEU A 40 -5.33 -0.64 -3.45
CA LEU A 40 -6.22 -0.06 -2.47
C LEU A 40 -6.86 1.24 -2.98
N MET A 41 -6.10 2.17 -3.58
CA MET A 41 -6.69 3.37 -4.18
C MET A 41 -7.72 3.07 -5.28
N ARG A 42 -7.45 2.07 -6.13
CA ARG A 42 -8.41 1.66 -7.18
C ARG A 42 -9.69 1.10 -6.57
N LEU A 43 -9.57 0.31 -5.51
CA LEU A 43 -10.72 -0.23 -4.77
C LEU A 43 -11.54 0.87 -4.10
N LEU A 44 -10.87 1.83 -3.47
CA LEU A 44 -11.50 3.01 -2.86
C LEU A 44 -12.18 3.90 -3.90
N GLY A 45 -11.74 3.88 -5.17
CA GLY A 45 -12.38 4.59 -6.28
C GLY A 45 -13.56 3.84 -6.92
N SER A 46 -13.81 2.60 -6.51
CA SER A 46 -14.83 1.73 -7.08
C SER A 46 -16.07 1.60 -6.18
N PRO A 47 -17.18 1.02 -6.66
CA PRO A 47 -18.34 0.72 -5.81
C PRO A 47 -18.05 -0.15 -4.59
N ALA A 48 -16.92 -0.88 -4.57
CA ALA A 48 -16.47 -1.68 -3.43
C ALA A 48 -16.25 -0.84 -2.16
N ALA A 49 -15.88 0.43 -2.31
CA ALA A 49 -15.68 1.36 -1.20
C ALA A 49 -16.96 1.61 -0.38
N ARG A 50 -18.15 1.31 -0.92
CA ARG A 50 -19.44 1.44 -0.22
C ARG A 50 -19.58 0.52 0.99
N ALA A 51 -18.74 -0.53 1.08
CA ALA A 51 -18.68 -1.39 2.25
C ALA A 51 -18.04 -0.68 3.47
N LEU A 52 -17.34 0.43 3.25
CA LEU A 52 -16.68 1.22 4.28
C LEU A 52 -17.45 2.52 4.54
N SER A 53 -17.28 3.09 5.73
CA SER A 53 -17.79 4.42 6.04
C SER A 53 -17.03 5.50 5.26
N ASN A 54 -17.70 6.61 4.91
CA ASN A 54 -17.08 7.71 4.17
C ASN A 54 -15.83 8.26 4.87
N SER A 55 -15.81 8.32 6.21
CA SER A 55 -14.66 8.76 7.00
C SER A 55 -13.47 7.81 6.82
N THR A 56 -13.69 6.50 6.90
CA THR A 56 -12.65 5.48 6.67
C THR A 56 -12.11 5.54 5.24
N VAL A 57 -12.98 5.74 4.25
CA VAL A 57 -12.55 5.90 2.85
C VAL A 57 -11.68 7.14 2.67
N ALA A 58 -12.02 8.26 3.30
CA ALA A 58 -11.23 9.48 3.24
C ALA A 58 -9.85 9.29 3.90
N GLU A 59 -9.82 8.68 5.08
CA GLU A 59 -8.59 8.41 5.83
C GLU A 59 -7.65 7.47 5.05
N LEU A 60 -8.19 6.38 4.49
CA LEU A 60 -7.40 5.45 3.68
C LEU A 60 -6.86 6.09 2.40
N ARG A 61 -7.62 7.00 1.77
CA ARG A 61 -7.14 7.75 0.60
C ARG A 61 -5.98 8.67 0.97
N ASP A 62 -6.08 9.39 2.08
CA ASP A 62 -5.01 10.26 2.56
C ASP A 62 -3.73 9.46 2.84
N GLN A 63 -3.85 8.35 3.56
CA GLN A 63 -2.74 7.43 3.82
C GLN A 63 -2.11 6.87 2.54
N CYS A 64 -2.93 6.48 1.55
CA CYS A 64 -2.41 6.02 0.26
C CYS A 64 -1.64 7.11 -0.48
N VAL A 65 -2.14 8.35 -0.49
CA VAL A 65 -1.48 9.48 -1.14
C VAL A 65 -0.16 9.81 -0.46
N ASP A 66 -0.15 9.91 0.87
CA ASP A 66 1.08 10.15 1.64
C ASP A 66 2.14 9.07 1.33
N ARG A 67 1.76 7.80 1.43
CA ARG A 67 2.70 6.69 1.22
C ARG A 67 3.18 6.57 -0.21
N LEU A 68 2.33 6.79 -1.22
CA LEU A 68 2.76 6.77 -2.62
C LEU A 68 3.64 7.97 -2.98
N THR A 69 3.42 9.11 -2.33
CA THR A 69 4.27 10.30 -2.48
C THR A 69 5.63 10.08 -1.80
N ARG A 70 5.64 9.55 -0.58
CA ARG A 70 6.87 9.24 0.18
C ARG A 70 7.66 8.08 -0.41
N ALA A 71 6.98 7.08 -0.97
CA ALA A 71 7.59 5.94 -1.64
C ALA A 71 8.02 6.26 -3.08
N SER A 72 7.72 7.45 -3.61
CA SER A 72 8.25 7.89 -4.90
C SER A 72 9.78 7.94 -4.80
N PRO A 73 10.51 7.01 -5.45
CA PRO A 73 11.95 7.04 -5.42
C PRO A 73 12.39 8.08 -6.44
N GLY A 74 12.46 9.34 -6.01
CA GLY A 74 13.27 10.35 -6.69
C GLY A 74 14.76 10.02 -6.66
N ARG A 75 15.19 8.97 -5.94
CA ARG A 75 16.52 8.36 -5.96
C ARG A 75 16.42 6.92 -5.46
N ALA A 76 16.38 5.97 -6.37
CA ALA A 76 16.82 4.60 -6.08
C ALA A 76 18.34 4.63 -5.82
N GLY A 77 18.73 5.13 -4.65
CA GLY A 77 20.07 4.95 -4.13
C GLY A 77 20.19 3.54 -3.59
N SER A 78 20.89 2.67 -4.31
CA SER A 78 21.79 1.60 -3.81
C SER A 78 21.79 0.38 -4.75
N ASN A 79 22.52 0.50 -5.86
CA ASN A 79 23.33 -0.63 -6.31
C ASN A 79 24.73 -0.12 -6.65
N ARG A 80 25.43 0.44 -5.66
CA ARG A 80 26.88 0.55 -5.72
C ARG A 80 27.42 -0.81 -5.30
N ARG A 81 27.52 -1.75 -6.24
CA ARG A 81 28.43 -2.90 -6.09
C ARG A 81 29.85 -2.30 -5.98
N PRO A 82 30.61 -2.51 -4.91
CA PRO A 82 32.04 -2.30 -5.00
C PRO A 82 32.59 -3.43 -5.88
N GLU A 83 33.02 -3.10 -7.09
CA GLU A 83 33.91 -3.97 -7.86
C GLU A 83 35.22 -4.10 -7.07
N ALA A 84 35.30 -5.12 -6.23
CA ALA A 84 36.55 -5.58 -5.66
C ALA A 84 37.36 -6.24 -6.79
N ARG A 85 38.06 -5.43 -7.58
CA ARG A 85 39.22 -5.89 -8.35
C ARG A 85 40.32 -6.22 -7.34
N ARG A 86 40.40 -7.50 -6.98
CA ARG A 86 41.56 -8.14 -6.32
C ARG A 86 42.64 -8.44 -7.40
N PRO A 87 43.90 -8.64 -6.99
CA PRO A 87 45.11 -8.05 -7.57
C PRO A 87 45.51 -8.56 -8.96
#